data_AF-A0A954HTB7-F1
#
_entry.id   AF-A0A954HTB7-F1
#
_cell.length_a   1.000
_cell.length_b   1.000
_cell.length_c   1.000
_cell.angle_alpha   90.00
_cell.angle_beta   90.00
_cell.angle_gamma   90.00
#
_symmetry.space_group_name_H-M   'P 1'
#
loop_
_entity.id
_entity.type
_entity.pdbx_description
1 polymer ?
#
loop_
_entity_poly.entity_id
_entity_poly.type
_entity_poly.pdbx_seq_one_letter_code
_entity_poly.pdbx_strand_id
1 'polypeptide(L)'
;RRTLREHYEQKRNHYGSEAPESYDHELLRLFSAEEDERAHPSAASFLRKIRKRLRRDVSEWTGHFQYTIDQVLADMIQRCQQLKLYVDRDPEEVERDALIVLTMHTMNHIQDEAHKVAL
;
A
#
# COMPACT_ATOMS: atom_id res chain seq x y z
N ARG A 1 -28.70 -3.59 -4.96
CA ARG A 1 -27.90 -3.55 -3.71
C ARG A 1 -26.46 -3.43 -4.12
N ARG A 2 -25.74 -2.43 -3.64
CA ARG A 2 -24.33 -2.19 -3.97
C ARG A 2 -23.49 -2.58 -2.75
N THR A 3 -22.43 -3.35 -2.93
CA THR A 3 -21.53 -3.70 -1.83
C THR A 3 -20.65 -2.48 -1.48
N LEU A 4 -20.16 -2.40 -0.24
CA LEU A 4 -19.16 -1.39 0.12
C LEU A 4 -17.94 -1.44 -0.81
N ARG A 5 -17.56 -2.66 -1.22
CA ARG A 5 -16.51 -2.89 -2.22
C ARG A 5 -16.80 -2.17 -3.53
N GLU A 6 -17.96 -2.41 -4.15
CA GLU A 6 -18.35 -1.78 -5.41
C GLU A 6 -18.50 -0.25 -5.30
N HIS A 7 -18.94 0.24 -4.14
CA HIS A 7 -19.03 1.67 -3.87
C HIS A 7 -17.65 2.33 -3.87
N TYR A 8 -16.68 1.73 -3.17
CA TYR A 8 -15.31 2.25 -3.11
C TYR A 8 -14.48 1.93 -4.37
N GLU A 9 -14.75 0.84 -5.08
CA GLU A 9 -14.16 0.55 -6.39
C GLU A 9 -14.61 1.57 -7.44
N GLN A 10 -15.89 1.99 -7.43
CA GLN A 10 -16.32 3.10 -8.28
C GLN A 10 -15.77 4.45 -7.83
N LYS A 11 -15.71 4.70 -6.51
CA LYS A 11 -15.05 5.89 -5.96
C LYS A 11 -13.60 5.94 -6.48
N ARG A 12 -12.87 4.82 -6.41
CA ARG A 12 -11.51 4.70 -6.94
C ARG A 12 -11.44 4.84 -8.47
N ASN A 13 -12.33 4.24 -9.25
CA ASN A 13 -12.30 4.41 -10.71
C ASN A 13 -12.65 5.84 -11.14
N HIS A 14 -13.39 6.58 -10.30
CA HIS A 14 -13.74 7.97 -10.54
C HIS A 14 -12.64 8.95 -10.07
N TYR A 15 -11.79 8.57 -9.11
CA TYR A 15 -10.77 9.45 -8.50
C TYR A 15 -9.31 8.94 -8.59
N GLY A 16 -9.08 7.71 -9.07
CA GLY A 16 -7.79 7.00 -9.08
C GLY A 16 -6.87 7.33 -10.25
N SER A 17 -7.15 8.42 -10.97
CA SER A 17 -6.34 8.94 -12.06
C SER A 17 -5.29 9.97 -11.63
N GLU A 18 -5.13 10.23 -10.33
CA GLU A 18 -3.99 10.94 -9.73
C GLU A 18 -3.42 10.06 -8.60
N ALA A 19 -2.34 9.27 -8.68
CA ALA A 19 -1.50 8.83 -9.77
C ALA A 19 -1.07 7.38 -9.42
N PRO A 20 -1.25 6.38 -10.30
CA PRO A 20 -0.74 5.01 -10.10
C PRO A 20 0.79 4.90 -9.86
N GLU A 21 1.52 6.01 -10.01
CA GLU A 21 2.97 6.17 -9.78
C GLU A 21 3.31 6.65 -8.35
N SER A 22 2.32 7.00 -7.51
CA SER A 22 2.55 7.69 -6.22
C SER A 22 3.28 6.87 -5.15
N TYR A 23 3.45 5.56 -5.34
CA TYR A 23 4.14 4.70 -4.37
C TYR A 23 5.48 4.18 -4.89
N ASP A 24 5.76 4.33 -6.18
CA ASP A 24 6.90 3.65 -6.79
C ASP A 24 8.22 4.12 -6.19
N HIS A 25 8.30 5.42 -5.86
CA HIS A 25 9.48 5.99 -5.24
C HIS A 25 9.77 5.34 -3.88
N GLU A 26 8.75 5.23 -3.02
CA GLU A 26 8.86 4.58 -1.72
C GLU A 26 9.09 3.08 -1.86
N LEU A 27 8.43 2.41 -2.80
CA LEU A 27 8.59 0.98 -3.04
C LEU A 27 9.99 0.63 -3.53
N LEU A 28 10.58 1.45 -4.41
CA LEU A 28 11.97 1.32 -4.88
C LEU A 28 12.99 1.69 -3.81
N ARG A 29 12.57 2.39 -2.76
CA ARG A 29 13.39 2.64 -1.57
C ARG A 29 13.27 1.52 -0.54
N LEU A 30 12.10 0.90 -0.45
CA LEU A 30 11.81 -0.21 0.46
C LEU A 30 12.43 -1.52 0.00
N PHE A 31 12.42 -1.76 -1.31
CA PHE A 31 12.75 -3.01 -1.96
C PHE A 31 13.69 -2.77 -3.13
N SER A 32 14.36 -3.83 -3.58
CA SER A 32 15.24 -3.79 -4.73
C SER A 32 14.60 -4.42 -5.98
N ALA A 33 14.92 -3.88 -7.14
CA ALA A 33 14.59 -4.47 -8.44
C ALA A 33 15.66 -5.46 -8.94
N GLU A 34 16.63 -5.83 -8.08
CA GLU A 34 17.71 -6.75 -8.45
C GLU A 34 17.19 -8.14 -8.84
N GLU A 35 17.75 -8.66 -9.93
CA GLU A 35 17.28 -9.86 -10.64
C GLU A 35 17.75 -11.18 -10.03
N ASP A 36 18.28 -11.19 -8.79
CA ASP A 36 18.56 -12.47 -8.13
C ASP A 36 17.30 -13.02 -7.45
N GLU A 37 16.33 -13.39 -8.30
CA GLU A 37 15.05 -14.00 -7.89
C GLU A 37 15.25 -15.28 -7.07
N ARG A 38 16.46 -15.88 -7.12
CA ARG A 38 16.81 -17.10 -6.39
C ARG A 38 17.33 -16.82 -4.98
N ALA A 39 17.92 -15.66 -4.75
CA ALA A 39 18.47 -15.28 -3.45
C ALA A 39 17.44 -14.56 -2.56
N HIS A 40 16.51 -13.81 -3.15
CA HIS A 40 15.63 -12.90 -2.41
C HIS A 40 14.13 -13.21 -2.55
N PRO A 41 13.34 -13.15 -1.46
CA PRO A 41 11.90 -13.35 -1.56
C PRO A 41 11.22 -12.15 -2.21
N SER A 42 10.18 -12.40 -3.01
CA SER A 42 9.38 -11.33 -3.63
C SER A 42 8.77 -10.38 -2.58
N ALA A 43 8.90 -9.08 -2.81
CA ALA A 43 8.29 -8.02 -2.00
C ALA A 43 6.77 -8.17 -1.90
N ALA A 44 6.11 -8.56 -3.00
CA ALA A 44 4.67 -8.78 -3.01
C ALA A 44 4.25 -9.94 -2.09
N SER A 45 5.02 -11.03 -2.08
CA SER A 45 4.78 -12.17 -1.18
C SER A 45 5.06 -11.80 0.28
N PHE A 46 6.11 -11.03 0.52
CA PHE A 46 6.44 -10.50 1.84
C PHE A 46 5.32 -9.63 2.40
N LEU A 47 4.85 -8.62 1.64
CA LEU A 47 3.75 -7.74 2.05
C LEU A 47 2.45 -8.51 2.30
N ARG A 48 2.14 -9.55 1.50
CA ARG A 48 0.98 -10.43 1.75
C ARG A 48 1.08 -11.14 3.10
N LYS A 49 2.27 -11.61 3.48
CA LYS A 49 2.51 -12.31 4.75
C LYS A 49 2.26 -11.41 5.95
N ILE A 50 2.68 -10.15 5.87
CA ILE A 50 2.55 -9.18 6.98
C ILE A 50 1.27 -8.33 6.91
N ARG A 51 0.45 -8.50 5.86
CA ARG A 51 -0.74 -7.68 5.55
C ARG A 51 -1.67 -7.47 6.75
N LYS A 52 -2.01 -8.55 7.46
CA LYS A 52 -2.94 -8.50 8.59
C LYS A 52 -2.41 -7.65 9.74
N ARG A 53 -1.11 -7.73 10.02
CA ARG A 53 -0.44 -6.97 11.08
C ARG A 53 -0.36 -5.49 10.71
N LEU A 54 0.18 -5.17 9.53
CA LEU A 54 0.22 -3.80 9.02
C LEU A 54 -1.14 -3.11 9.05
N ARG A 55 -2.19 -3.79 8.56
CA ARG A 55 -3.55 -3.25 8.54
C ARG A 55 -4.08 -2.94 9.94
N ARG A 56 -3.82 -3.83 10.91
CA ARG A 56 -4.22 -3.64 12.30
C ARG A 56 -3.48 -2.45 12.89
N ASP A 57 -2.16 -2.44 12.76
CA ASP A 57 -1.30 -1.45 13.41
C ASP A 57 -1.61 -0.04 12.87
N VAL A 58 -1.70 0.12 11.55
CA VAL A 58 -2.08 1.42 10.96
C VAL A 58 -3.48 1.84 11.40
N SER A 59 -4.45 0.92 11.45
CA SER A 59 -5.81 1.25 11.89
C SER A 59 -5.84 1.71 13.35
N GLU A 60 -5.07 1.06 14.21
CA GLU A 60 -4.96 1.38 15.64
C GLU A 60 -4.38 2.78 15.86
N TRP A 61 -3.32 3.14 15.12
CA TRP A 61 -2.64 4.43 15.28
C TRP A 61 -3.31 5.60 14.57
N THR A 62 -4.03 5.34 13.47
CA THR A 62 -4.65 6.40 12.65
C THR A 62 -6.13 6.58 12.91
N GLY A 63 -6.79 5.61 13.55
CA GLY A 63 -8.25 5.59 13.72
C GLY A 63 -9.02 5.35 12.41
N HIS A 64 -8.34 5.06 11.30
CA HIS A 64 -8.96 4.84 10.00
C HIS A 64 -9.51 3.44 9.82
N PHE A 65 -10.50 3.33 8.94
CA PHE A 65 -11.14 2.06 8.61
C PHE A 65 -10.14 1.10 7.96
N GLN A 66 -10.05 -0.12 8.51
CA GLN A 66 -9.19 -1.18 8.01
C GLN A 66 -9.37 -1.45 6.51
N TYR A 67 -10.56 -1.21 5.96
CA TYR A 67 -10.84 -1.38 4.54
C TYR A 67 -10.01 -0.43 3.66
N THR A 68 -9.92 0.85 4.00
CA THR A 68 -9.13 1.84 3.25
C THR A 68 -7.65 1.47 3.25
N ILE A 69 -7.13 1.08 4.43
CA ILE A 69 -5.74 0.63 4.57
C ILE A 69 -5.49 -0.63 3.73
N ASP A 70 -6.45 -1.56 3.70
CA ASP A 70 -6.37 -2.79 2.92
C ASP A 70 -6.33 -2.51 1.41
N GLN A 71 -7.02 -1.46 0.94
CA GLN A 71 -6.97 -1.01 -0.46
C GLN A 71 -5.60 -0.43 -0.82
N VAL A 72 -5.07 0.51 -0.03
CA VAL A 72 -3.72 1.08 -0.24
C VAL A 72 -2.67 -0.05 -0.28
N LEU A 73 -2.75 -0.97 0.67
CA LEU A 73 -1.83 -2.10 0.74
C LEU A 73 -2.01 -3.09 -0.41
N ALA A 74 -3.22 -3.27 -0.95
CA ALA A 74 -3.43 -4.06 -2.17
C ALA A 74 -2.74 -3.42 -3.39
N ASP A 75 -2.80 -2.09 -3.48
CA ASP A 75 -2.18 -1.35 -4.58
C ASP A 75 -0.66 -1.40 -4.51
N MET A 76 -0.08 -1.22 -3.32
CA MET A 76 1.34 -1.42 -3.09
C MET A 76 1.80 -2.83 -3.50
N ILE A 77 1.05 -3.87 -3.13
CA ILE A 77 1.36 -5.26 -3.52
C ILE A 77 1.31 -5.42 -5.04
N GLN A 78 0.31 -4.87 -5.70
CA GLN A 78 0.20 -4.94 -7.15
C GLN A 78 1.38 -4.23 -7.84
N ARG A 79 1.77 -3.04 -7.35
CA ARG A 79 2.94 -2.30 -7.87
C ARG A 79 4.24 -3.08 -7.67
N CYS A 80 4.46 -3.69 -6.49
CA CYS A 80 5.62 -4.57 -6.27
C CYS A 80 5.70 -5.72 -7.28
N GLN A 81 4.56 -6.30 -7.70
CA GLN A 81 4.55 -7.35 -8.72
C GLN A 81 4.88 -6.81 -10.12
N GLN A 82 4.34 -5.65 -10.47
CA GLN A 82 4.58 -5.00 -11.76
C GLN A 82 6.04 -4.56 -11.92
N LEU A 83 6.64 -4.05 -10.85
CA LEU A 83 8.03 -3.61 -10.80
C LEU A 83 9.03 -4.74 -10.52
N LYS A 84 8.54 -5.96 -10.26
CA LYS A 84 9.35 -7.14 -9.89
C LYS A 84 10.33 -6.83 -8.75
N LEU A 85 9.78 -6.43 -7.60
CA LEU A 85 10.59 -6.07 -6.43
C LEU A 85 10.82 -7.25 -5.49
N TYR A 86 11.98 -7.24 -4.84
CA TYR A 86 12.47 -8.27 -3.91
C TYR A 86 12.95 -7.67 -2.59
N VAL A 87 12.93 -8.48 -1.53
CA VAL A 87 13.40 -8.09 -0.20
C VAL A 87 14.89 -8.42 -0.06
N ASP A 88 15.72 -7.38 -0.08
CA ASP A 88 17.19 -7.44 -0.02
C ASP A 88 17.77 -7.06 1.34
N ARG A 89 16.96 -6.41 2.19
CA ARG A 89 17.31 -6.01 3.56
C ARG A 89 16.70 -6.93 4.62
N ASP A 90 17.06 -6.67 5.88
CA ASP A 90 16.50 -7.38 7.02
C ASP A 90 14.96 -7.29 7.07
N PRO A 91 14.24 -8.41 7.24
CA PRO A 91 12.78 -8.42 7.25
C PRO A 91 12.13 -7.51 8.32
N GLU A 92 12.74 -7.34 9.48
CA GLU A 92 12.18 -6.50 10.56
C GLU A 92 12.33 -5.01 10.20
N GLU A 93 13.47 -4.63 9.60
CA GLU A 93 13.69 -3.28 9.08
C GLU A 93 12.70 -2.94 7.96
N VAL A 94 12.56 -3.83 6.97
CA VAL A 94 11.67 -3.63 5.83
C VAL A 94 10.21 -3.55 6.27
N GLU A 95 9.81 -4.35 7.25
CA GLU A 95 8.48 -4.27 7.82
C GLU A 95 8.22 -2.93 8.51
N ARG A 96 9.17 -2.45 9.32
CA ARG A 96 9.04 -1.15 9.99
C ARG A 96 8.91 -0.02 8.98
N ASP A 97 9.74 -0.02 7.94
CA ASP A 97 9.67 1.00 6.89
C ASP A 97 8.36 0.90 6.09
N ALA A 98 7.90 -0.32 5.80
CA ALA A 98 6.62 -0.54 5.13
C ALA A 98 5.43 -0.02 5.96
N LEU A 99 5.47 -0.16 7.29
CA LEU A 99 4.48 0.42 8.19
C LEU A 99 4.45 1.95 8.10
N ILE A 100 5.62 2.60 8.05
CA ILE A 100 5.73 4.07 7.92
C ILE A 100 5.14 4.53 6.58
N VAL A 101 5.56 3.91 5.48
CA VAL A 101 5.10 4.23 4.12
C VAL A 101 3.59 4.03 4.01
N LEU A 102 3.06 2.90 4.50
CA LEU A 102 1.62 2.63 4.49
C LEU A 102 0.84 3.68 5.31
N THR A 103 1.37 4.07 6.47
CA THR A 103 0.74 5.10 7.32
C THR A 103 0.71 6.45 6.60
N MET A 104 1.84 6.87 6.03
CA MET A 104 1.95 8.12 5.28
C MET A 104 0.95 8.18 4.13
N HIS A 105 0.89 7.14 3.30
CA HIS A 105 -0.04 7.11 2.17
C HIS A 105 -1.50 6.97 2.60
N THR A 106 -1.79 6.26 3.69
CA THR A 106 -3.15 6.19 4.24
C THR A 106 -3.62 7.58 4.68
N MET A 107 -2.77 8.35 5.36
CA MET A 107 -3.11 9.72 5.79
C MET A 107 -3.27 10.69 4.61
N ASN A 108 -2.35 10.64 3.62
CA ASN A 108 -2.40 11.52 2.45
C ASN A 108 -3.62 11.23 1.57
N HIS A 109 -3.94 9.95 1.35
CA HIS A 109 -5.10 9.56 0.54
C HIS A 109 -6.42 10.13 1.11
N ILE A 110 -6.48 10.35 2.42
CA ILE A 110 -7.67 10.87 3.12
C ILE A 110 -7.75 12.39 3.12
N GLN A 111 -6.62 13.11 3.17
CA GLN A 111 -6.62 14.56 3.04
C GLN A 111 -7.14 15.01 1.67
N ASP A 112 -6.82 14.24 0.62
CA ASP A 112 -7.37 14.44 -0.72
C ASP A 112 -8.88 14.10 -0.78
N GLU A 113 -9.36 13.10 -0.03
CA GLU A 113 -10.80 12.80 0.08
C GLU A 113 -11.58 13.93 0.79
N ALA A 114 -11.03 14.50 1.86
CA ALA A 114 -11.71 15.52 2.67
C ALA A 114 -11.82 16.88 1.94
N HIS A 115 -10.80 17.26 1.18
CA HIS A 115 -10.82 18.51 0.39
C HIS A 115 -11.78 18.44 -0.80
N LYS A 116 -11.95 17.27 -1.43
CA LYS A 116 -12.73 17.12 -2.67
C LYS A 116 -14.23 16.90 -2.42
N VAL A 117 -14.68 16.53 -1.22
CA VAL A 117 -16.11 16.46 -0.83
C VAL A 117 -16.68 17.84 -0.46
N ALA A 118 -15.80 18.81 -0.15
CA ALA A 118 -16.18 20.16 0.24
C ALA A 118 -16.31 21.14 -0.96
N LEU A 119 -16.10 20.68 -2.20
CA LEU A 119 -16.16 21.45 -3.45
C LEU A 119 -17.36 21.05 -4.32
#